data_AF-A0A7C3BL12-F1
#
_entry.id   AF-A0A7C3BL12-F1
#
_cell.length_a   1.000
_cell.length_b   1.000
_cell.length_c   1.000
_cell.angle_alpha   90.00
_cell.angle_beta   90.00
_cell.angle_gamma   90.00
#
_symmetry.space_group_name_H-M   'P 1'
#
loop_
_entity.id
_entity.type
_entity.pdbx_description
1 polymer ?
#
loop_
_entity_poly.entity_id
_entity_poly.type
_entity_poly.pdbx_seq_one_letter_code
_entity_poly.pdbx_strand_id
1 'polypeptide(L)'
;MQANNLFISQSPISKWVSYLRTIPYAVKLLLTDDKGRQGQVGHKIKISGAAEPEQPPVAVITAPGQAAVGEEVIFDASASHGESALVNYRWNFGDGNTADAISVTKSYNAAGIYNVTLTVVDDRGLESDSVSVQVEIIAESTPMPAGG
;
A
#
# COMPACT_ATOMS: atom_id res chain seq x y z
N MET A 1 4.41 -28.93 53.64
CA MET A 1 5.03 -27.88 52.81
C MET A 1 5.77 -28.58 51.70
N GLN A 2 5.27 -28.55 50.47
CA GLN A 2 5.97 -29.17 49.35
C GLN A 2 5.90 -28.22 48.15
N ALA A 3 7.08 -27.91 47.63
CA ALA A 3 7.32 -26.95 46.57
C ALA A 3 6.70 -27.41 45.26
N ASN A 4 5.96 -26.52 44.60
CA ASN A 4 5.49 -26.72 43.22
C ASN A 4 6.57 -26.20 42.27
N ASN A 5 7.46 -27.08 41.83
CA ASN A 5 8.36 -26.78 40.71
C ASN A 5 7.55 -26.74 39.41
N LEU A 6 7.52 -25.58 38.77
CA LEU A 6 6.90 -25.36 37.45
C LEU A 6 7.91 -25.73 36.36
N PHE A 7 7.81 -26.94 35.81
CA PHE A 7 8.56 -27.31 34.61
C PHE A 7 7.78 -26.87 33.36
N ILE A 8 8.29 -25.87 32.66
CA ILE A 8 7.81 -25.48 31.33
C ILE A 8 8.74 -26.15 30.31
N SER A 9 8.28 -27.23 29.68
CA SER A 9 9.02 -27.91 28.60
C SER A 9 9.04 -27.01 27.36
N GLN A 10 10.18 -26.36 27.12
CA GLN A 10 10.46 -25.65 25.87
C GLN A 10 10.66 -26.69 24.74
N SER A 11 9.75 -26.72 23.76
CA SER A 11 9.91 -27.53 22.55
C SER A 11 10.78 -26.80 21.51
N PRO A 12 11.71 -27.46 20.82
CA PRO A 12 12.70 -26.81 19.96
C PRO A 12 12.22 -26.78 18.50
N ILE A 13 11.36 -25.83 18.13
CA ILE A 13 11.16 -25.52 16.71
C ILE A 13 10.94 -24.02 16.54
N SER A 14 12.04 -23.26 16.47
CA SER A 14 12.00 -21.86 16.03
C SER A 14 11.82 -21.83 14.51
N LYS A 15 10.59 -22.02 14.04
CA LYS A 15 10.18 -21.61 12.70
C LYS A 15 9.05 -20.62 12.86
N TRP A 16 9.36 -19.34 12.68
CA TRP A 16 8.37 -18.28 12.74
C TRP A 16 7.44 -18.44 11.52
N VAL A 17 6.22 -18.91 11.77
CA VAL A 17 5.11 -18.82 10.83
C VAL A 17 4.23 -17.68 11.34
N SER A 18 4.19 -16.58 10.60
CA SER A 18 3.32 -15.44 10.90
C SER A 18 1.88 -15.82 10.61
N TYR A 19 1.09 -16.13 11.65
CA TYR A 19 -0.35 -16.40 11.51
C TYR A 19 -1.12 -15.07 11.57
N LEU A 20 -1.59 -14.57 10.42
CA LEU A 20 -2.41 -13.35 10.30
C LEU A 20 -3.91 -13.59 10.56
N ARG A 21 -4.29 -14.56 11.41
CA ARG A 21 -5.70 -14.79 11.75
C ARG A 21 -5.92 -14.95 13.25
N THR A 22 -6.84 -14.15 13.76
CA THR A 22 -7.37 -14.14 15.13
C THR A 22 -8.14 -15.43 15.41
N ILE A 23 -7.44 -16.52 15.71
CA ILE A 23 -8.08 -17.77 16.13
C ILE A 23 -8.06 -17.84 17.66
N PRO A 24 -9.21 -18.00 18.35
CA PRO A 24 -9.20 -18.29 19.77
C PRO A 24 -8.60 -19.69 19.99
N TYR A 25 -7.40 -19.75 20.55
CA TYR A 25 -6.82 -21.03 20.97
C TYR A 25 -7.44 -21.46 22.30
N ALA A 26 -8.01 -22.66 22.33
CA ALA A 26 -8.41 -23.31 23.57
C ALA A 26 -7.17 -24.00 24.17
N VAL A 27 -6.57 -23.39 25.20
CA VAL A 27 -5.56 -24.10 26.00
C VAL A 27 -6.29 -25.07 26.92
N LYS A 28 -6.05 -26.37 26.72
CA LYS A 28 -6.65 -27.42 27.53
C LYS A 28 -5.61 -27.92 28.54
N LEU A 29 -5.77 -27.54 29.80
CA LEU A 29 -5.00 -28.13 30.89
C LEU A 29 -5.73 -29.37 31.38
N LEU A 30 -5.03 -30.50 31.35
CA LEU A 30 -5.53 -31.77 31.89
C LEU A 30 -4.86 -31.99 33.25
N LEU A 31 -5.60 -31.83 34.34
CA LEU A 31 -5.12 -32.22 35.66
C LEU A 31 -5.51 -33.68 35.89
N THR A 32 -4.54 -34.52 36.23
CA THR A 32 -4.79 -35.91 36.63
C THR A 32 -4.38 -36.07 38.09
N ASP A 33 -5.28 -36.58 38.94
CA ASP A 33 -4.95 -36.90 40.33
C ASP A 33 -4.20 -38.24 40.46
N ASP A 34 -3.71 -38.56 41.66
CA ASP A 34 -2.96 -39.79 41.98
C ASP A 34 -3.78 -41.10 41.79
N LYS A 35 -5.09 -40.99 41.55
CA LYS A 35 -6.01 -42.09 41.27
C LYS A 35 -6.48 -42.12 39.82
N GLY A 36 -5.88 -41.30 38.94
CA GLY A 36 -6.19 -41.27 37.51
C GLY A 36 -7.44 -40.48 37.13
N ARG A 37 -8.05 -39.72 38.05
CA ARG A 37 -9.23 -38.89 37.75
C ARG A 37 -8.79 -37.60 37.08
N GLN A 38 -9.46 -37.24 35.98
CA GLN A 38 -9.11 -36.08 35.17
C GLN A 38 -10.10 -34.92 35.35
N GLY A 39 -9.57 -33.73 35.64
CA GLY A 39 -10.30 -32.47 35.61
C GLY A 39 -9.82 -31.60 34.44
N GLN A 40 -10.76 -30.94 33.75
CA GLN A 40 -10.44 -30.00 32.66
C GLN A 40 -10.87 -28.60 33.10
N VAL A 41 -9.94 -27.65 33.08
CA VAL A 41 -10.26 -26.22 33.15
C VAL A 41 -9.84 -25.60 31.82
N GLY A 42 -10.78 -24.94 31.15
CA GLY A 42 -10.55 -24.25 29.89
C GLY A 42 -10.65 -22.74 30.11
N HIS A 43 -9.54 -22.02 29.98
CA HIS A 43 -9.57 -20.56 29.90
C HIS A 43 -9.47 -20.14 28.43
N LYS A 44 -10.44 -19.35 27.97
CA LYS A 44 -10.35 -18.71 26.66
C LYS A 44 -9.41 -17.51 26.81
N ILE A 45 -8.20 -17.62 26.26
CA ILE A 45 -7.30 -16.47 26.14
C ILE A 45 -7.62 -15.79 24.81
N LYS A 46 -8.09 -14.53 24.88
CA LYS A 46 -8.05 -13.64 23.72
C LYS A 46 -6.62 -13.11 23.62
N ILE A 47 -5.87 -13.57 22.62
CA ILE A 47 -4.63 -12.90 22.22
C ILE A 47 -5.09 -11.62 21.50
N SER A 48 -5.09 -10.50 22.22
CA SER A 48 -5.38 -9.17 21.68
C SER A 48 -4.06 -8.43 21.56
N GLY A 49 -3.43 -8.43 20.38
CA GLY A 49 -2.14 -7.76 20.23
C GLY A 49 -1.35 -8.05 18.96
N ALA A 50 -2.01 -8.26 17.83
CA ALA A 50 -1.35 -8.07 16.53
C ALA A 50 -1.93 -6.79 15.94
N ALA A 51 -1.10 -5.75 15.80
CA ALA A 51 -1.42 -4.65 14.92
C ALA A 51 -1.59 -5.21 13.50
N GLU A 52 -2.62 -4.76 12.78
CA GLU A 52 -2.77 -5.11 11.36
C GLU A 52 -1.50 -4.67 10.61
N PRO A 53 -0.94 -5.48 9.69
CA PRO A 53 0.19 -5.03 8.89
C PRO A 53 -0.22 -3.76 8.17
N GLU A 54 0.65 -2.75 8.22
CA GLU A 54 0.43 -1.49 7.53
C GLU A 54 0.18 -1.73 6.04
N GLN A 55 -0.83 -1.04 5.50
CA GLN A 55 -1.17 -1.13 4.09
C GLN A 55 -0.31 -0.17 3.25
N PRO A 56 0.07 -0.56 2.02
CA PRO A 56 0.75 0.35 1.11
C PRO A 56 -0.14 1.57 0.81
N PRO A 57 0.47 2.72 0.48
CA PRO A 57 -0.29 3.90 0.10
C PRO A 57 -1.06 3.69 -1.20
N VAL A 58 -2.06 4.53 -1.44
CA VAL A 58 -2.88 4.56 -2.65
C VAL A 58 -2.50 5.80 -3.46
N ALA A 59 -1.98 5.58 -4.66
CA ALA A 59 -1.70 6.63 -5.63
C ALA A 59 -2.98 7.05 -6.35
N VAL A 60 -3.17 8.37 -6.50
CA VAL A 60 -4.27 8.96 -7.27
C VAL A 60 -3.70 10.02 -8.20
N ILE A 61 -4.05 9.94 -9.49
CA ILE A 61 -3.67 10.93 -10.50
C ILE A 61 -4.91 11.74 -10.90
N THR A 62 -4.80 13.05 -10.87
CA THR A 62 -5.72 13.98 -11.53
C THR A 62 -4.99 14.68 -12.67
N ALA A 63 -5.53 14.56 -13.88
CA ALA A 63 -5.01 15.17 -15.10
C ALA A 63 -6.16 15.37 -16.10
N PRO A 64 -6.06 16.32 -17.04
CA PRO A 64 -7.01 16.41 -18.14
C PRO A 64 -6.90 15.18 -19.05
N GLY A 65 -8.01 14.76 -19.64
CA GLY A 65 -8.02 13.65 -20.60
C GLY A 65 -7.40 14.03 -21.96
N GLN A 66 -7.38 15.33 -22.29
CA GLN A 66 -6.89 15.84 -23.57
C GLN A 66 -6.28 17.24 -23.41
N ALA A 67 -5.25 17.57 -24.19
CA ALA A 67 -4.64 18.91 -24.29
C ALA A 67 -4.01 19.15 -25.67
N ALA A 68 -3.68 20.39 -26.03
CA ALA A 68 -2.99 20.69 -27.28
C ALA A 68 -1.46 20.53 -27.17
N VAL A 69 -0.79 20.32 -28.31
CA VAL A 69 0.68 20.37 -28.39
C VAL A 69 1.17 21.73 -27.88
N GLY A 70 2.16 21.73 -26.98
CA GLY A 70 2.71 22.94 -26.37
C GLY A 70 1.89 23.53 -25.22
N GLU A 71 0.66 23.06 -24.99
CA GLU A 71 -0.16 23.48 -23.85
C GLU A 71 0.40 22.93 -22.53
N GLU A 72 0.28 23.72 -21.47
CA GLU A 72 0.65 23.29 -20.12
C GLU A 72 -0.42 22.36 -19.53
N VAL A 73 -0.03 21.12 -19.27
CA VAL A 73 -0.82 20.11 -18.58
C VAL A 73 -0.39 20.04 -17.13
N ILE A 74 -1.35 20.12 -16.21
CA ILE A 74 -1.11 19.96 -14.78
C ILE A 74 -1.44 18.52 -14.38
N PHE A 75 -0.44 17.85 -13.82
CA PHE A 75 -0.56 16.54 -13.19
C PHE A 75 -0.55 16.71 -11.69
N ASP A 76 -1.62 16.27 -11.02
CA ASP A 76 -1.79 16.43 -9.59
C ASP A 76 -1.97 15.08 -8.89
N ALA A 77 -1.15 14.83 -7.86
CA ALA A 77 -1.21 13.67 -7.00
C ALA A 77 -1.68 13.99 -5.57
N SER A 78 -2.23 15.19 -5.32
CA SER A 78 -2.61 15.64 -3.98
C SER A 78 -3.71 14.78 -3.33
N ALA A 79 -4.49 14.06 -4.14
CA ALA A 79 -5.49 13.11 -3.69
C ALA A 79 -4.93 11.74 -3.27
N SER A 80 -3.62 11.50 -3.41
CA SER A 80 -2.97 10.27 -2.93
C SER A 80 -2.94 10.22 -1.40
N HIS A 81 -3.10 9.04 -0.82
CA HIS A 81 -3.19 8.88 0.63
C HIS A 81 -2.66 7.53 1.12
N GLY A 82 -2.26 7.44 2.39
CA GLY A 82 -1.84 6.20 3.03
C GLY A 82 -2.09 6.24 4.54
N GLU A 83 -1.80 5.13 5.24
CA GLU A 83 -1.83 5.09 6.71
C GLU A 83 -0.69 5.92 7.34
N SER A 84 0.36 6.18 6.54
CA SER A 84 1.54 6.97 6.89
C SER A 84 1.70 8.19 6.00
N ALA A 85 2.60 9.10 6.40
CA ALA A 85 2.87 10.31 5.63
C ALA A 85 3.55 9.95 4.30
N LEU A 86 3.06 10.51 3.20
CA LEU A 86 3.68 10.36 1.88
C LEU A 86 4.91 11.26 1.77
N VAL A 87 6.04 10.68 1.36
CA VAL A 87 7.33 11.38 1.28
C VAL A 87 7.88 11.46 -0.13
N ASN A 88 7.37 10.66 -1.07
CA ASN A 88 7.81 10.72 -2.46
C ASN A 88 6.69 10.44 -3.47
N TYR A 89 6.75 11.10 -4.64
CA TYR A 89 5.75 11.04 -5.71
C TYR A 89 6.45 10.88 -7.05
N ARG A 90 6.62 9.63 -7.50
CA ARG A 90 7.41 9.31 -8.70
C ARG A 90 6.53 9.28 -9.95
N TRP A 91 6.74 10.25 -10.83
CA TRP A 91 6.05 10.35 -12.11
C TRP A 91 6.87 9.82 -13.27
N ASN A 92 6.19 9.18 -14.23
CA ASN A 92 6.69 8.95 -15.58
C ASN A 92 5.60 9.42 -16.55
N PHE A 93 5.96 10.33 -17.46
CA PHE A 93 5.00 10.98 -18.36
C PHE A 93 4.79 10.25 -19.69
N GLY A 94 5.40 9.07 -19.88
CA GLY A 94 5.28 8.27 -21.10
C GLY A 94 6.06 8.82 -22.31
N ASP A 95 6.71 9.97 -22.18
CA ASP A 95 7.58 10.59 -23.20
C ASP A 95 9.08 10.45 -22.88
N GLY A 96 9.41 9.69 -21.82
CA GLY A 96 10.77 9.50 -21.32
C GLY A 96 11.18 10.48 -20.21
N ASN A 97 10.36 11.49 -19.90
CA ASN A 97 10.60 12.38 -18.77
C ASN A 97 9.96 11.86 -17.48
N THR A 98 10.59 12.20 -16.35
CA THR A 98 10.15 11.83 -15.00
C THR A 98 10.18 13.05 -14.07
N ALA A 99 9.47 12.98 -12.95
CA ALA A 99 9.49 14.01 -11.91
C ALA A 99 9.20 13.44 -10.52
N ASP A 100 9.63 14.15 -9.48
CA ASP A 100 9.41 13.79 -8.07
C ASP A 100 8.76 14.97 -7.32
N ALA A 101 7.45 15.15 -7.50
CA ALA A 101 6.69 16.24 -6.87
C ALA A 101 5.19 15.90 -6.77
N ILE A 102 4.48 16.52 -5.82
CA ILE A 102 3.02 16.32 -5.65
C ILE A 102 2.25 16.83 -6.88
N SER A 103 2.67 17.96 -7.44
CA SER A 103 2.05 18.60 -8.60
C SER A 103 3.14 18.98 -9.60
N VAL A 104 2.92 18.66 -10.87
CA VAL A 104 3.87 18.91 -11.96
C VAL A 104 3.14 19.54 -13.13
N THR A 105 3.62 20.69 -13.59
CA THR A 105 3.19 21.31 -14.85
C THR A 105 4.14 20.91 -15.96
N LYS A 106 3.60 20.39 -17.07
CA LYS A 106 4.39 19.89 -18.20
C LYS A 106 3.65 20.07 -19.52
N SER A 107 4.38 20.36 -20.59
CA SER A 107 3.87 20.35 -21.96
C SER A 107 4.44 19.18 -22.77
N TYR A 108 3.77 18.86 -23.88
CA TYR A 108 4.21 17.84 -24.84
C TYR A 108 4.47 18.47 -26.20
N ASN A 109 5.59 18.07 -26.83
CA ASN A 109 6.06 18.65 -28.09
C ASN A 109 5.49 17.94 -29.34
N ALA A 110 4.80 16.82 -29.16
CA ALA A 110 4.23 16.03 -30.23
C ALA A 110 2.82 15.58 -29.86
N ALA A 111 1.96 15.48 -30.88
CA ALA A 111 0.65 14.89 -30.72
C ALA A 111 0.77 13.38 -30.51
N GLY A 112 -0.11 12.81 -29.70
CA GLY A 112 -0.10 11.38 -29.36
C GLY A 112 -0.79 11.08 -28.04
N ILE A 113 -0.94 9.80 -27.74
CA ILE A 113 -1.48 9.34 -26.46
C ILE A 113 -0.31 9.02 -25.53
N TYR A 114 -0.25 9.71 -24.40
CA TYR A 114 0.78 9.52 -23.39
C TYR A 114 0.19 8.78 -22.19
N ASN A 115 0.83 7.67 -21.81
CA ASN A 115 0.46 6.92 -20.61
C ASN A 115 1.27 7.45 -19.42
N VAL A 116 0.63 8.21 -18.56
CA VAL A 116 1.26 8.84 -17.39
C VAL A 116 1.08 7.94 -16.19
N THR A 117 2.18 7.57 -15.55
CA THR A 117 2.19 6.66 -14.41
C THR A 117 2.69 7.35 -13.15
N LEU A 118 2.10 7.00 -12.01
CA LEU A 118 2.50 7.49 -10.69
C LEU A 118 2.72 6.31 -9.74
N THR A 119 3.77 6.40 -8.94
CA THR A 119 3.99 5.56 -7.75
C THR A 119 4.31 6.47 -6.57
N VAL A 120 3.62 6.29 -5.44
CA VAL A 120 3.87 7.07 -4.22
C VAL A 120 4.55 6.20 -3.16
N VAL A 121 5.38 6.83 -2.33
CA VAL A 121 6.12 6.16 -1.25
C VAL A 121 5.87 6.89 0.04
N ASP A 122 5.63 6.13 1.11
CA ASP A 122 5.44 6.67 2.44
C ASP A 122 6.73 6.74 3.28
N ASP A 123 6.65 7.37 4.45
CA ASP A 123 7.76 7.57 5.38
C ASP A 123 8.27 6.27 6.04
N ARG A 124 7.55 5.17 5.87
CA ARG A 124 7.94 3.82 6.30
C ARG A 124 8.54 2.99 5.16
N GLY A 125 8.58 3.54 3.95
CA GLY A 125 9.17 2.94 2.77
C GLY A 125 8.25 1.96 2.04
N LEU A 126 6.94 1.95 2.35
CA LEU A 126 5.98 1.21 1.53
C LEU A 126 5.67 1.99 0.26
N GLU A 127 5.61 1.26 -0.85
CA GLU A 127 5.30 1.80 -2.17
C GLU A 127 3.87 1.41 -2.56
N SER A 128 3.17 2.33 -3.22
CA SER A 128 1.87 2.03 -3.82
C SER A 128 2.01 1.10 -5.02
N ASP A 129 0.90 0.47 -5.42
CA ASP A 129 0.78 0.00 -6.80
C ASP A 129 0.94 1.19 -7.76
N SER A 130 1.48 0.93 -8.95
CA SER A 130 1.56 1.95 -10.00
C SER A 130 0.18 2.19 -10.60
N VAL A 131 -0.28 3.45 -10.59
CA VAL A 131 -1.52 3.86 -11.26
C VAL A 131 -1.19 4.58 -12.56
N SER A 132 -2.07 4.49 -13.56
CA SER A 132 -1.85 5.08 -14.89
C SER A 132 -3.09 5.82 -15.39
N VAL A 133 -2.88 6.94 -16.07
CA VAL A 133 -3.90 7.67 -16.82
C VAL A 133 -3.41 8.00 -18.23
N GLN A 134 -4.32 8.05 -19.20
CA GLN A 134 -3.99 8.47 -20.55
C GLN A 134 -4.31 9.95 -20.74
N VAL A 135 -3.37 10.67 -21.34
CA VAL A 135 -3.58 12.04 -21.82
C VAL A 135 -3.38 12.05 -23.32
N GLU A 136 -4.42 12.46 -24.05
CA GLU A 136 -4.34 12.65 -25.49
C GLU A 136 -3.86 14.06 -25.82
N ILE A 137 -2.74 14.16 -26.52
CA ILE A 137 -2.22 15.43 -27.03
C ILE A 137 -2.61 15.57 -28.48
N ILE A 138 -3.40 16.58 -28.79
CA ILE A 138 -3.87 16.89 -30.14
C ILE A 138 -3.01 17.99 -30.77
N ALA A 139 -2.77 17.90 -32.07
CA ALA A 139 -2.08 18.96 -32.80
C ALA A 139 -2.90 20.25 -32.73
N GLU A 140 -2.23 21.41 -32.64
CA GLU A 140 -2.91 22.69 -32.77
C GLU A 140 -3.65 22.73 -34.12
N SER A 141 -4.92 23.08 -34.07
CA SER A 141 -5.69 23.37 -35.27
C SER A 141 -5.21 24.72 -35.81
N THR A 142 -4.27 24.71 -36.76
CA THR A 142 -3.94 25.95 -37.49
C THR A 142 -5.24 26.46 -38.12
N PRO A 143 -5.72 27.68 -37.77
CA PRO A 143 -6.90 28.22 -38.43
C PRO A 143 -6.57 28.35 -39.92
N MET A 144 -7.42 27.74 -40.75
CA MET A 144 -7.32 27.83 -42.20
C MET A 144 -7.20 29.32 -42.59
N PRO A 145 -6.19 29.73 -43.37
CA PRO A 145 -6.05 31.13 -43.74
C PRO A 145 -7.30 31.55 -44.50
N ALA A 146 -7.96 32.62 -44.04
CA ALA A 146 -9.07 33.23 -44.75
C ALA A 146 -8.55 33.64 -46.15
N GLY A 147 -9.07 32.98 -47.19
CA GLY A 147 -8.73 33.32 -48.58
C GLY A 147 -9.11 34.77 -48.86
N GLY A 148 -8.16 35.51 -49.42
CA GLY A 148 -8.34 36.89 -49.90
C GLY A 148 -8.96 36.98 -51.29
#